data_AF-A0A1Q9AF61-F1
#
_entry.id   AF-A0A1Q9AF61-F1
#
_cell.length_a   1.000
_cell.length_b   1.000
_cell.length_c   1.000
_cell.angle_alpha   90.00
_cell.angle_beta   90.00
_cell.angle_gamma   90.00
#
_symmetry.space_group_name_H-M   'P 1'
#
loop_
_entity.id
_entity.type
_entity.pdbx_description
1 polymer ?
#
loop_
_entity_poly.entity_id
_entity_poly.type
_entity_poly.pdbx_seq_one_letter_code
_entity_poly.pdbx_strand_id
1 'polypeptide(L)'
;MMQQVGENGRQMACTPVMAFPLASRRGVVRRCAAELDNVHGDEAVAYWRGTCRSLAEDLARLGCDEEDVRLQILDFQAEVQLEMMRRYREAAALTVEEERWTPDRA
;
A
#
# COMPACT_ATOMS: atom_id res chain seq x y z
N MET A 1 -44.11 29.25 -4.15
CA MET A 1 -43.52 28.17 -4.97
C MET A 1 -42.03 28.18 -4.65
N MET A 2 -41.60 27.37 -3.67
CA MET A 2 -40.78 26.17 -3.89
C MET A 2 -39.61 26.52 -4.83
N GLN A 3 -38.34 26.48 -4.44
CA GLN A 3 -37.68 25.23 -4.09
C GLN A 3 -36.51 25.44 -3.13
N GLN A 4 -36.67 24.79 -1.98
CA GLN A 4 -35.62 24.20 -1.15
C GLN A 4 -34.73 23.31 -2.03
N VAL A 5 -33.42 23.57 -2.06
CA VAL A 5 -32.43 22.54 -2.38
C VAL A 5 -31.49 22.50 -1.18
N GLY A 6 -31.79 21.55 -0.30
CA GLY A 6 -30.93 21.20 0.80
C GLY A 6 -29.79 20.36 0.24
N GLU A 7 -28.58 20.90 0.30
CA GLU A 7 -27.35 20.15 0.14
C GLU A 7 -26.52 20.31 1.40
N ASN A 8 -27.11 19.92 2.53
CA ASN A 8 -26.32 19.54 3.70
C ASN A 8 -26.06 18.04 3.60
N GLY A 9 -25.37 17.64 2.53
CA GLY A 9 -24.64 16.38 2.49
C GLY A 9 -23.52 16.53 3.51
N ARG A 10 -23.84 16.23 4.77
CA ARG A 10 -22.84 16.08 5.82
C ARG A 10 -21.93 14.98 5.29
N GLN A 11 -20.83 15.39 4.68
CA GLN A 11 -19.65 14.58 4.51
C GLN A 11 -19.37 14.04 5.91
N MET A 12 -19.90 12.84 6.21
CA MET A 12 -19.31 12.00 7.22
C MET A 12 -18.00 11.58 6.60
N ALA A 13 -17.04 12.51 6.60
CA ALA A 13 -15.65 12.18 6.43
C ALA A 13 -15.44 11.05 7.40
N CYS A 14 -15.16 9.85 6.88
CA CYS A 14 -14.63 8.75 7.65
C CYS A 14 -13.67 9.40 8.64
N THR A 15 -14.05 9.42 9.92
CA THR A 15 -13.29 10.15 10.95
C THR A 15 -11.84 9.81 10.71
N PRO A 16 -10.94 10.82 10.53
CA PRO A 16 -9.59 10.57 10.03
C PRO A 16 -9.05 9.43 10.85
N VAL A 17 -8.90 8.26 10.20
CA VAL A 17 -8.60 7.00 10.87
C VAL A 17 -7.50 7.33 11.84
N MET A 18 -7.87 7.24 13.12
CA MET A 18 -7.20 7.87 14.24
C MET A 18 -5.70 7.65 14.11
N ALA A 19 -4.89 8.66 14.44
CA ALA A 19 -3.45 8.83 14.16
C ALA A 19 -2.47 7.69 14.56
N PHE A 20 -2.96 6.48 14.82
CA PHE A 20 -2.25 5.21 14.84
C PHE A 20 -3.00 4.21 13.94
N PRO A 21 -2.57 4.06 12.67
CA PRO A 21 -1.73 2.90 12.37
C PRO A 21 -0.67 3.19 11.29
N LEU A 22 0.06 4.31 11.32
CA LEU A 22 1.15 4.51 10.34
C LEU A 22 2.27 3.47 10.49
N ALA A 23 2.63 3.10 11.72
CA ALA A 23 3.60 2.03 11.99
C ALA A 23 3.06 0.63 11.62
N SER A 24 1.78 0.38 11.89
CA SER A 24 1.13 -0.90 11.55
C SER A 24 0.94 -1.04 10.03
N ARG A 25 0.50 0.03 9.34
CA ARG A 25 0.47 0.10 7.86
C ARG A 25 1.85 -0.10 7.25
N ARG A 26 2.90 0.56 7.77
CA ARG A 26 4.27 0.34 7.30
C ARG A 26 4.74 -1.11 7.50
N GLY A 27 4.35 -1.76 8.59
CA GLY A 27 4.64 -3.19 8.82
C GLY A 27 3.95 -4.09 7.80
N VAL A 28 2.67 -3.85 7.53
CA VAL A 28 1.89 -4.59 6.51
C VAL A 28 2.45 -4.34 5.11
N VAL A 29 2.72 -3.08 4.76
CA VAL A 29 3.34 -2.70 3.48
C VAL A 29 4.68 -3.42 3.28
N ARG A 30 5.55 -3.41 4.29
CA ARG A 30 6.85 -4.09 4.24
C ARG A 30 6.71 -5.60 4.06
N ARG A 31 5.77 -6.22 4.76
CA ARG A 31 5.51 -7.66 4.64
C ARG A 31 4.95 -7.99 3.27
N CYS A 32 3.90 -7.31 2.81
CA CYS A 32 3.31 -7.52 1.49
C CYS A 32 4.34 -7.33 0.38
N ALA A 33 5.16 -6.29 0.45
CA ALA A 33 6.23 -6.07 -0.52
C ALA A 33 7.32 -7.17 -0.47
N ALA A 34 7.59 -7.78 0.69
CA ALA A 34 8.52 -8.91 0.79
C ALA A 34 7.90 -10.22 0.26
N GLU A 35 6.62 -10.47 0.53
CA GLU A 35 5.90 -11.64 0.00
C GLU A 35 5.78 -11.52 -1.53
N LEU A 36 5.40 -10.35 -2.06
CA LEU A 36 5.36 -10.04 -3.49
C LEU A 36 6.72 -10.13 -4.19
N ASP A 37 7.81 -9.93 -3.46
CA ASP A 37 9.17 -10.12 -3.98
C ASP A 37 9.52 -11.62 -4.12
N ASN A 38 8.90 -12.49 -3.32
CA ASN A 38 9.10 -13.94 -3.37
C ASN A 38 8.16 -14.67 -4.35
N VAL A 39 7.01 -14.08 -4.68
CA VAL A 39 6.03 -14.68 -5.61
C VAL A 39 6.06 -13.96 -6.96
N HIS A 40 5.93 -14.71 -8.06
CA HIS A 40 6.00 -14.16 -9.40
C HIS A 40 4.89 -14.67 -10.31
N GLY A 41 4.55 -13.89 -11.35
CA GLY A 41 3.55 -14.27 -12.34
C GLY A 41 2.12 -14.31 -11.78
N ASP A 42 1.37 -15.35 -12.11
CA ASP A 42 -0.05 -15.48 -11.75
C ASP A 42 -0.27 -15.54 -10.24
N GLU A 43 0.65 -16.16 -9.49
CA GLU A 43 0.60 -16.27 -8.04
C GLU A 43 0.70 -14.89 -7.35
N ALA A 44 1.58 -14.02 -7.86
CA ALA A 44 1.72 -12.65 -7.38
C ALA A 44 0.44 -11.84 -7.62
N VAL A 45 -0.18 -12.00 -8.79
CA VAL A 45 -1.44 -11.33 -9.13
C VAL A 45 -2.58 -11.84 -8.24
N ALA A 46 -2.67 -13.15 -8.01
CA ALA A 46 -3.67 -13.74 -7.13
C ALA A 46 -3.52 -13.25 -5.68
N TYR A 47 -2.28 -13.27 -5.14
CA TYR A 47 -1.95 -12.74 -3.82
C TYR A 47 -2.33 -11.27 -3.69
N TRP A 48 -2.00 -10.45 -4.70
CA TRP A 48 -2.28 -9.02 -4.68
C TRP A 48 -3.78 -8.72 -4.69
N ARG A 49 -4.54 -9.43 -5.52
CA ARG A 49 -6.00 -9.30 -5.57
C ARG A 49 -6.65 -9.75 -4.25
N GLY A 50 -6.13 -10.80 -3.62
CA GLY A 50 -6.55 -11.25 -2.30
C GLY A 50 -6.30 -10.20 -1.22
N THR A 51 -5.09 -9.63 -1.20
CA THR A 51 -4.69 -8.58 -0.24
C THR A 51 -5.57 -7.33 -0.39
N CYS A 52 -5.78 -6.85 -1.61
CA CYS A 52 -6.65 -5.69 -1.86
C CYS A 52 -8.11 -5.96 -1.45
N ARG A 53 -8.61 -7.18 -1.67
CA ARG A 53 -9.97 -7.56 -1.27
C ARG A 53 -10.12 -7.61 0.25
N SER A 54 -9.17 -8.22 0.95
CA SER A 54 -9.19 -8.24 2.43
C SER A 54 -9.15 -6.83 3.00
N LEU A 55 -8.31 -5.95 2.44
CA LEU A 55 -8.25 -4.55 2.85
C LEU A 55 -9.58 -3.82 2.59
N ALA A 56 -10.21 -4.05 1.43
CA ALA A 56 -11.51 -3.49 1.12
C ALA A 56 -12.59 -3.95 2.11
N GLU A 57 -12.62 -5.24 2.45
CA GLU A 57 -13.56 -5.80 3.42
C GLU A 57 -13.34 -5.23 4.82
N ASP A 58 -12.09 -5.07 5.26
CA ASP A 58 -11.79 -4.49 6.56
C ASP A 58 -12.18 -3.00 6.63
N LEU A 59 -11.94 -2.24 5.57
CA LEU A 59 -12.36 -0.84 5.48
C LEU A 59 -13.90 -0.71 5.42
N ALA A 60 -14.57 -1.61 4.69
CA ALA A 60 -16.03 -1.67 4.64
C ALA A 60 -16.63 -2.03 6.01
N ARG A 61 -16.03 -2.97 6.76
CA ARG A 61 -16.44 -3.30 8.14
C ARG A 61 -16.27 -2.13 9.10
N LEU A 62 -15.30 -1.25 8.85
CA LEU A 62 -15.11 -0.01 9.60
C LEU A 62 -16.13 1.08 9.22
N GLY A 63 -17.01 0.82 8.26
CA GLY A 63 -18.05 1.76 7.81
C GLY A 63 -17.54 2.83 6.85
N CYS A 64 -16.39 2.61 6.18
CA CYS A 64 -15.92 3.52 5.14
C CYS A 64 -16.82 3.43 3.90
N ASP A 65 -17.13 4.57 3.30
CA ASP A 65 -17.81 4.64 2.01
C ASP A 65 -16.92 4.08 0.88
N GLU A 66 -17.53 3.64 -0.22
CA GLU A 66 -16.81 3.00 -1.34
C GLU A 66 -15.71 3.90 -1.92
N GLU A 67 -15.93 5.21 -1.97
CA GLU A 67 -14.93 6.19 -2.43
C GLU A 67 -13.72 6.25 -1.49
N ASP A 68 -13.94 6.31 -0.18
CA ASP A 68 -12.89 6.28 0.84
C ASP A 68 -12.13 4.95 0.84
N VAL A 69 -12.84 3.83 0.68
CA VAL A 69 -12.22 2.50 0.53
C VAL A 69 -11.29 2.49 -0.68
N ARG A 70 -11.76 3.00 -1.82
CA ARG A 70 -10.97 3.06 -3.06
C ARG A 70 -9.73 3.93 -2.90
N LEU A 71 -9.86 5.11 -2.31
CA LEU A 71 -8.73 6.02 -2.07
C LEU A 71 -7.69 5.39 -1.15
N GLN A 72 -8.13 4.74 -0.06
CA GLN A 72 -7.23 4.06 0.86
C GLN A 72 -6.53 2.85 0.25
N ILE A 73 -7.21 2.12 -0.65
CA ILE A 73 -6.57 1.05 -1.41
C ILE A 73 -5.49 1.65 -2.33
N LEU A 74 -5.79 2.72 -3.08
CA LEU A 74 -4.80 3.35 -3.97
C LEU A 74 -3.56 3.83 -3.20
N ASP A 75 -3.75 4.44 -2.03
CA ASP A 75 -2.67 4.86 -1.13
C ASP A 75 -1.83 3.66 -0.67
N PHE A 76 -2.47 2.58 -0.22
CA PHE A 76 -1.79 1.35 0.17
C PHE A 76 -1.00 0.73 -1.00
N GLN A 77 -1.58 0.71 -2.19
CA GLN A 77 -0.91 0.20 -3.39
C GLN A 77 0.34 1.03 -3.70
N ALA A 78 0.27 2.36 -3.63
CA ALA A 78 1.41 3.24 -3.86
C ALA A 78 2.55 2.98 -2.85
N GLU A 79 2.23 2.85 -1.56
CA GLU A 79 3.22 2.58 -0.52
C GLU A 79 3.92 1.22 -0.70
N VAL A 80 3.19 0.16 -1.09
CA VAL A 80 3.78 -1.15 -1.41
C VAL A 80 4.73 -1.05 -2.60
N GLN A 81 4.33 -0.35 -3.66
CA GLN A 81 5.19 -0.15 -4.83
C GLN A 81 6.44 0.65 -4.48
N LEU A 82 6.33 1.69 -3.67
CA LEU A 82 7.47 2.48 -3.19
C LEU A 82 8.45 1.62 -2.38
N GLU A 83 7.96 0.76 -1.49
CA GLU A 83 8.80 -0.14 -0.70
C GLU A 83 9.48 -1.20 -1.58
N MET A 84 8.79 -1.77 -2.58
CA MET A 84 9.40 -2.69 -3.55
C MET A 84 10.51 -2.00 -4.34
N MET A 85 10.26 -0.79 -4.86
CA MET A 85 11.27 -0.01 -5.57
C MET A 85 12.47 0.33 -4.68
N ARG A 86 12.24 0.65 -3.41
CA ARG A 86 13.31 0.90 -2.44
C ARG A 86 14.20 -0.33 -2.29
N ARG A 87 13.62 -1.52 -2.09
CA ARG A 87 14.38 -2.78 -1.98
C ARG A 87 15.16 -3.11 -3.23
N TYR A 88 14.54 -2.94 -4.40
CA TYR A 88 15.22 -3.15 -5.67
C TYR A 88 16.43 -2.21 -5.82
N ARG A 89 16.29 -0.94 -5.45
CA ARG A 89 17.40 0.04 -5.46
C ARG A 89 18.50 -0.32 -4.47
N GLU A 90 18.14 -0.77 -3.27
CA GLU A 90 19.10 -1.21 -2.25
C GLU A 90 19.88 -2.45 -2.71
N ALA A 91 19.20 -3.44 -3.30
CA ALA A 91 19.84 -4.61 -3.89
C ALA A 91 20.79 -4.22 -5.05
N ALA A 92 20.35 -3.34 -5.95
CA ALA A 92 21.18 -2.85 -7.04
C ALA A 92 22.41 -2.08 -6.53
N ALA A 93 22.28 -1.29 -5.46
CA ALA A 93 23.41 -0.57 -4.87
C ALA A 93 24.46 -1.52 -4.30
N LEU A 94 24.05 -2.58 -3.60
CA LEU A 94 24.96 -3.61 -3.07
C LEU A 94 25.72 -4.34 -4.18
N THR A 95 25.05 -4.68 -5.29
CA THR A 95 25.73 -5.31 -6.44
C THR A 95 26.79 -4.39 -7.05
N VAL A 96 26.55 -3.07 -7.08
CA VAL A 96 27.52 -2.10 -7.61
C VAL A 96 28.70 -1.87 -6.66
N GLU A 97 28.50 -1.95 -5.35
CA GLU A 97 29.59 -1.85 -4.38
C GLU A 97 30.48 -3.10 -4.35
N GLU A 98 29.90 -4.28 -4.48
CA GLU A 98 30.65 -5.54 -4.54
C GLU A 98 31.54 -5.62 -5.79
N GLU A 99 31.04 -5.16 -6.94
CA GLU A 99 31.80 -5.12 -8.19
C GLU A 99 32.86 -4.00 -8.20
N ARG A 100 32.63 -2.92 -7.44
CA ARG A 100 33.57 -1.80 -7.24
C ARG A 100 34.70 -2.15 -6.28
N TRP A 101 34.48 -3.08 -5.35
CA TRP A 101 35.48 -3.58 -4.41
C TRP A 101 36.07 -4.91 -4.92
N THR A 102 37.03 -4.82 -5.83
CA THR A 102 37.99 -5.91 -6.08
C THR A 102 39.33 -5.52 -5.46
N PRO A 103 39.59 -5.84 -4.17
CA PRO A 103 40.92 -5.67 -3.63
C PRO A 103 41.84 -6.61 -4.41
N ASP A 104 42.83 -5.99 -5.05
CA ASP A 104 43.94 -6.56 -5.80
C ASP A 104 44.24 -8.01 -5.37
N ARG A 105 43.90 -8.97 -6.24
CA ARG A 105 44.37 -10.35 -6.06
C ARG A 105 45.89 -10.31 -6.25
N ALA A 106 46.59 -10.37 -5.11
CA ALA A 106 48.03 -10.53 -4.98
C ALA A 106 48.61 -11.66 -5.83
#